data_AF-A0A388PZL4-F1
#
_entry.id   AF-A0A388PZL4-F1
#
_cell.length_a   1.000
_cell.length_b   1.000
_cell.length_c   1.000
_cell.angle_alpha   90.00
_cell.angle_beta   90.00
_cell.angle_gamma   90.00
#
_symmetry.space_group_name_H-M   'P 1'
#
loop_
_entity.id
_entity.type
_entity.pdbx_description
1 polymer ?
#
loop_
_entity_poly.entity_id
_entity_poly.type
_entity_poly.pdbx_seq_one_letter_code
_entity_poly.pdbx_strand_id
1 'polypeptide(L)' 'MLTNKKLIGVRDPYGIRPLVLGKLKKSYVLASETCALDIIGATFVREIENGEIVVITNDGCRKY' A
#
# COMPACT_ATOMS: atom_id res chain seq x y z
N MET A 1 4.33 -2.65 8.31
CA MET A 1 4.12 -2.93 9.76
C MET A 1 2.63 -3.10 10.02
N LEU A 2 2.22 -4.15 10.73
CA LEU A 2 0.82 -4.39 11.09
C LEU A 2 0.64 -4.19 12.60
N THR A 3 -0.45 -3.54 12.98
CA THR A 3 -0.89 -3.37 14.37
C THR A 3 -2.37 -3.73 14.48
N ASN A 4 -2.91 -3.85 15.70
CA ASN A 4 -4.32 -4.23 15.92
C ASN A 4 -5.35 -3.36 15.20
N LYS A 5 -5.01 -2.11 14.85
CA LYS A 5 -5.95 -1.15 14.23
C LYS A 5 -5.45 -0.54 12.91
N LYS A 6 -4.19 -0.79 12.53
CA LYS A 6 -3.55 -0.09 11.42
C LYS A 6 -2.61 -1.00 10.65
N LEU A 7 -2.63 -0.89 9.33
CA LEU A 7 -1.60 -1.38 8.43
C LEU A 7 -0.79 -0.19 7.92
N ILE A 8 0.53 -0.26 8.08
CA ILE A 8 1.45 0.82 7.73
C ILE A 8 2.39 0.33 6.64
N GLY A 9 2.38 1.02 5.50
CA GLY A 9 3.35 0.88 4.40
C GLY A 9 4.35 2.03 4.42
N VAL A 10 5.62 1.73 4.20
CA VAL A 10 6.68 2.75 4.16
C VAL A 10 7.56 2.43 2.96
N ARG A 11 7.81 3.43 2.11
CA ARG A 11 8.82 3.33 1.05
C ARG A 11 10.03 4.15 1.47
N ASP A 12 11.23 3.62 1.24
CA ASP A 12 12.44 4.33 1.59
C ASP A 12 12.61 5.62 0.74
N PRO A 13 13.31 6.66 1.25
CA PRO A 13 13.51 7.92 0.51
C PRO A 13 14.28 7.77 -0.81
N TYR A 14 15.02 6.68 -0.98
CA TYR A 14 15.78 6.41 -2.20
C TYR A 14 15.01 5.53 -3.19
N GLY A 15 13.81 5.06 -2.82
CA GLY A 15 12.96 4.21 -3.64
C GLY A 15 13.58 2.87 -4.02
N ILE A 16 14.54 2.37 -3.23
CA ILE A 16 15.34 1.16 -3.55
C ILE A 16 14.42 -0.05 -3.74
N ARG A 17 13.39 -0.17 -2.90
CA ARG A 17 12.38 -1.22 -3.05
C ARG A 17 11.05 -0.62 -3.52
N PRO A 18 10.42 -1.20 -4.55
CA PRO A 18 9.10 -0.75 -5.00
C PRO A 18 8.04 -1.09 -3.95
N LEU A 19 7.03 -0.24 -3.87
CA LEU A 19 5.84 -0.46 -3.06
C LEU A 19 4.65 0.16 -3.79
N VAL A 20 3.62 -0.66 -4.03
CA VAL A 20 2.40 -0.26 -4.73
C VAL A 20 1.18 -0.38 -3.82
N LEU A 21 0.23 0.52 -4.02
CA LEU A 21 -1.07 0.51 -3.38
C LEU A 21 -2.09 -0.04 -4.38
N GLY A 22 -2.80 -1.09 -3.96
CA GLY A 22 -3.95 -1.65 -4.64
C GLY A 22 -5.23 -1.52 -3.81
N LYS A 23 -6.35 -1.84 -4.44
CA LYS A 23 -7.68 -1.88 -3.80
C LYS A 23 -8.42 -3.14 -4.20
N LEU A 24 -8.86 -3.89 -3.19
CA LEU A 24 -9.71 -5.08 -3.35
C LEU A 24 -11.05 -4.80 -2.69
N LYS A 25 -12.10 -4.62 -3.50
CA LYS A 25 -13.43 -4.20 -3.03
C LYS A 25 -13.35 -2.90 -2.21
N LYS A 26 -13.57 -2.98 -0.89
CA LYS A 26 -13.52 -1.85 0.06
C LYS A 26 -12.20 -1.78 0.84
N SER A 27 -11.28 -2.73 0.63
CA SER A 27 -10.03 -2.85 1.37
C SER A 27 -8.83 -2.39 0.55
N TYR A 28 -7.82 -1.84 1.21
CA TYR A 28 -6.54 -1.50 0.60
C TYR A 28 -5.55 -2.66 0.72
N VAL A 29 -4.68 -2.79 -0.28
CA VAL A 29 -3.65 -3.83 -0.35
C VAL A 29 -2.31 -3.15 -0.65
N LEU A 30 -1.25 -3.59 0.03
CA LEU A 30 0.13 -3.19 -0.28
C LEU A 30 0.87 -4.38 -0.85
N ALA A 31 1.62 -4.16 -1.92
CA ALA A 31 2.45 -5.18 -2.56
C ALA A 31 3.75 -4.56 -3.09
N SER A 32 4.77 -5.38 -3.31
CA SER A 32 6.02 -4.92 -3.95
C SER A 32 5.83 -4.66 -5.45
N GLU A 33 4.89 -5.35 -6.09
CA GLU A 33 4.70 -5.37 -7.54
C GLU A 33 3.20 -5.48 -7.89
N THR A 34 2.82 -4.99 -9.07
CA THR A 34 1.43 -5.03 -9.54
C THR A 34 0.93 -6.43 -9.86
N CYS A 35 1.81 -7.34 -10.26
CA CYS A 35 1.45 -8.74 -10.55
C CYS A 35 0.78 -9.43 -9.35
N ALA A 36 1.22 -9.10 -8.12
CA ALA A 36 0.58 -9.61 -6.90
C ALA A 36 -0.87 -9.10 -6.74
N LEU A 37 -1.18 -7.90 -7.23
CA LEU A 37 -2.53 -7.35 -7.25
C LEU A 37 -3.39 -8.10 -8.28
N ASP A 38 -2.85 -8.36 -9.47
CA ASP A 38 -3.54 -9.07 -10.54
C ASP A 38 -3.96 -10.49 -10.11
N ILE A 39 -3.05 -11.22 -9.45
CA ILE A 39 -3.29 -12.58 -8.94
C ILE A 39 -4.50 -12.64 -7.99
N ILE A 40 -4.70 -11.61 -7.16
CA ILE A 40 -5.80 -11.55 -6.19
C ILE A 40 -7.03 -10.79 -6.71
N GLY A 41 -6.99 -10.30 -7.96
CA GLY A 41 -8.03 -9.48 -8.55
C GLY A 41 -8.18 -8.08 -7.91
N ALA A 42 -7.11 -7.55 -7.33
CA ALA A 42 -7.08 -6.18 -6.81
C ALA A 42 -6.78 -5.18 -7.94
N THR A 43 -7.42 -4.02 -7.90
CA THR A 43 -7.16 -2.94 -8.85
C THR A 43 -5.96 -2.13 -8.39
N PHE A 44 -5.02 -1.88 -9.29
CA PHE A 44 -3.91 -0.94 -9.04
C PHE A 44 -4.46 0.47 -8.79
N VAL A 45 -3.96 1.14 -7.74
CA VAL A 45 -4.34 2.52 -7.40
C VAL A 45 -3.21 3.47 -7.77
N ARG A 46 -2.01 3.24 -7.24
CA ARG A 46 -0.80 4.04 -7.50
C ARG A 46 0.45 3.37 -6.90
N GLU A 47 1.61 3.87 -7.29
CA GLU A 47 2.84 3.65 -6.52
C GLU A 47 2.87 4.52 -5.25
N ILE A 48 3.59 4.03 -4.24
CA ILE A 48 3.95 4.80 -3.05
C ILE A 48 5.17 5.66 -3.40
N GLU A 49 5.13 6.94 -3.06
CA GLU A 49 6.21 7.90 -3.34
C GLU A 49 7.44 7.60 -2.47
N ASN A 50 8.62 8.02 -2.92
CA ASN A 50 9.85 7.82 -2.15
C ASN A 50 9.79 8.55 -0.82
N GLY A 51 10.04 7.84 0.28
CA GLY A 51 9.95 8.39 1.64
C GLY A 51 8.52 8.49 2.19
N GLU A 52 7.49 8.13 1.41
CA GLU A 52 6.11 8.22 1.84
C GLU A 52 5.75 7.14 2.87
N ILE A 53 4.95 7.54 3.85
CA ILE A 53 4.33 6.63 4.82
C ILE A 53 2.82 6.59 4.57
N VAL A 54 2.32 5.40 4.27
CA VAL A 54 0.89 5.15 4.09
C VAL A 54 0.33 4.42 5.30
N VAL A 55 -0.73 4.97 5.89
CA VAL A 55 -1.44 4.39 7.03
C VAL A 55 -2.86 4.03 6.61
N ILE A 56 -3.17 2.75 6.67
CA ILE A 56 -4.48 2.18 6.36
C ILE A 56 -5.17 1.80 7.67
N THR A 57 -6.37 2.33 7.88
CA THR A 57 -7.26 1.99 9.00
C THR A 57 -8.66 1.68 8.47
N ASN A 58 -9.59 1.33 9.36
CA ASN A 58 -11.00 1.12 8.98
C ASN A 58 -11.67 2.40 8.44
N ASP A 59 -11.15 3.59 8.77
CA ASP A 59 -11.63 4.88 8.28
C ASP A 59 -11.11 5.22 6.87
N GLY A 60 -10.12 4.48 6.37
CA GLY A 60 -9.56 4.67 5.04
C GLY A 60 -8.03 4.69 5.01
N CYS A 61 -7.47 5.32 3.97
CA CYS A 61 -6.05 5.37 3.69
C CYS A 61 -5.56 6.83 3.77
N ARG A 62 -4.52 7.09 4.57
CA ARG A 62 -3.89 8.41 4.72
C ARG A 62 -2.41 8.32 4.36
N LYS A 63 -1.89 9.36 3.72
CA LYS A 63 -0.46 9.54 3.47
C LYS A 63 0.14 10.55 4.45
N TYR A 64 1.41 10.34 4.79
CA TYR A 64 2.26 11.20 5.61
C TYR A 64 3.58 11.44 4.90
#